data_AF-A0A221KGD3-F1
#
_entry.id   AF-A0A221KGD3-F1
#
_cell.length_a   1.000
_cell.length_b   1.000
_cell.length_c   1.000
_cell.angle_alpha   90.00
_cell.angle_beta   90.00
_cell.angle_gamma   90.00
#
_symmetry.space_group_name_H-M   'P 1'
#
loop_
_entity.id
_entity.type
_entity.pdbx_description
1 polymer ?
#
loop_
_entity_poly.entity_id
_entity_poly.type
_entity_poly.pdbx_seq_one_letter_code
_entity_poly.pdbx_strand_id
1 'polypeptide(L)'
;MAVASLTGCTAVEGLSGRISEQMRAAEQNRQQAQMETARKRCLDYGYEPGNETFAACVQKEFTDLSTPRSAVTVGSVNIGGSAVTGSVGCTLYEHVNYGGGAYRLRPNSVVNALPGFNDRASSARVSGSCTLELYEHDDHRGERRILRQDTSEFGHGWNDRVSSAKCWCR
;
A
#
# COMPACT_ATOMS: atom_id res chain seq x y z
N MET A 1 -70.51 0.67 20.81
CA MET A 1 -69.73 -0.26 21.67
C MET A 1 -68.90 -1.13 20.73
N ALA A 2 -67.61 -0.82 20.55
CA ALA A 2 -66.46 -1.50 21.20
C ALA A 2 -66.26 -2.93 20.64
N VAL A 3 -65.12 -3.39 20.11
CA VAL A 3 -63.71 -2.96 20.09
C VAL A 3 -62.99 -3.68 18.94
N ALA A 4 -61.89 -3.09 18.45
CA ALA A 4 -60.97 -3.66 17.48
C ALA A 4 -60.17 -4.86 18.03
N SER A 5 -59.75 -5.76 17.14
CA SER A 5 -58.53 -6.55 17.32
C SER A 5 -57.83 -6.68 15.98
N LEU A 6 -56.93 -5.73 15.73
CA LEU A 6 -55.86 -5.85 14.77
C LEU A 6 -54.75 -6.69 15.43
N THR A 7 -54.44 -7.84 14.86
CA THR A 7 -53.16 -8.52 15.05
C THR A 7 -52.89 -9.17 13.69
N GLY A 8 -52.16 -8.58 12.76
CA GLY A 8 -51.01 -7.69 12.93
C GLY A 8 -49.75 -8.51 13.19
N CYS A 9 -49.41 -9.45 12.29
CA CYS A 9 -48.10 -10.11 12.26
C CYS A 9 -47.79 -10.76 10.89
N THR A 10 -47.83 -10.00 9.79
CA THR A 10 -47.04 -10.32 8.56
C THR A 10 -46.74 -9.03 7.79
N ALA A 11 -46.08 -8.07 8.42
CA ALA A 11 -45.61 -6.85 7.75
C ALA A 11 -44.22 -6.40 8.25
N VAL A 12 -43.39 -7.35 8.70
CA VAL A 12 -42.00 -7.09 9.08
C VAL A 12 -41.00 -7.43 7.97
N GLU A 13 -41.43 -8.06 6.87
CA GLU A 13 -40.54 -8.43 5.76
C GLU A 13 -40.29 -7.29 4.76
N GLY A 14 -41.15 -6.26 4.71
CA GLY A 14 -41.07 -5.18 3.71
C GLY A 14 -40.14 -4.01 4.05
N LEU A 15 -39.92 -3.71 5.33
CA LEU A 15 -39.03 -2.62 5.78
C LEU A 15 -37.58 -3.10 5.98
N SER A 16 -37.41 -4.35 6.43
CA SER A 16 -36.10 -5.01 6.49
C SER A 16 -35.49 -5.19 5.09
N GLY A 17 -36.30 -5.59 4.10
CA GLY A 17 -35.87 -5.71 2.70
C GLY A 17 -35.41 -4.38 2.09
N ARG A 18 -36.17 -3.29 2.27
CA ARG A 18 -35.83 -1.97 1.72
C ARG A 18 -34.60 -1.32 2.35
N ILE A 19 -34.39 -1.49 3.66
CA ILE A 19 -33.17 -1.03 4.33
C ILE A 19 -31.97 -1.85 3.84
N SER A 20 -32.14 -3.16 3.66
CA SER A 20 -31.11 -4.05 3.11
C SER A 20 -30.76 -3.70 1.65
N GLU A 21 -31.75 -3.37 0.82
CA GLU A 21 -31.57 -2.95 -0.58
C GLU A 21 -30.91 -1.57 -0.67
N GLN A 22 -31.32 -0.60 0.16
CA GLN A 22 -30.73 0.75 0.20
C GLN A 22 -29.29 0.71 0.72
N MET A 23 -28.99 -0.12 1.72
CA MET A 23 -27.65 -0.30 2.26
C MET A 23 -26.72 -1.01 1.27
N ARG A 24 -27.23 -2.04 0.55
CA ARG A 24 -26.47 -2.69 -0.55
C ARG A 24 -26.21 -1.74 -1.71
N ALA A 25 -27.18 -0.90 -2.08
CA ALA A 25 -27.00 0.13 -3.11
C ALA A 25 -25.99 1.19 -2.68
N ALA A 26 -26.01 1.63 -1.42
CA ALA A 26 -25.04 2.58 -0.89
C ALA A 26 -23.61 1.99 -0.82
N GLU A 27 -23.48 0.72 -0.47
CA GLU A 27 -22.20 0.01 -0.44
C GLU A 27 -21.65 -0.22 -1.86
N GLN A 28 -22.50 -0.61 -2.80
CA GLN A 28 -22.16 -0.71 -4.22
C GLN A 28 -21.71 0.64 -4.80
N ASN A 29 -22.42 1.73 -4.49
CA ASN A 29 -22.04 3.08 -4.93
C ASN A 29 -20.68 3.51 -4.37
N ARG A 30 -20.37 3.15 -3.12
CA ARG A 30 -19.04 3.42 -2.52
C ARG A 30 -17.94 2.62 -3.19
N GLN A 31 -18.16 1.33 -3.44
CA GLN A 31 -17.20 0.48 -4.14
C GLN A 31 -16.95 0.97 -5.57
N GLN A 32 -18.01 1.38 -6.28
CA GLN A 32 -17.89 1.93 -7.64
C GLN A 32 -17.12 3.26 -7.66
N ALA A 33 -17.36 4.16 -6.70
CA ALA A 33 -16.61 5.40 -6.55
C ALA A 33 -15.14 5.19 -6.17
N GLN A 34 -14.84 4.20 -5.33
CA GLN A 34 -13.47 3.79 -5.00
C GLN A 34 -12.75 3.25 -6.24
N MET A 35 -13.42 2.41 -7.04
CA MET A 35 -12.85 1.86 -8.27
C MET A 35 -12.56 2.95 -9.31
N GLU A 36 -13.44 3.94 -9.44
CA GLU A 36 -13.22 5.08 -10.33
C GLU A 36 -12.04 5.96 -9.87
N THR A 37 -11.92 6.17 -8.56
CA THR A 37 -10.80 6.92 -7.96
C THR A 37 -9.47 6.19 -8.20
N ALA A 38 -9.44 4.88 -7.97
CA ALA A 38 -8.30 4.01 -8.24
C ALA A 38 -7.89 4.08 -9.72
N ARG A 39 -8.87 3.99 -10.63
CA ARG A 39 -8.66 4.13 -12.07
C ARG A 39 -8.04 5.47 -12.44
N LYS A 40 -8.53 6.57 -11.88
CA LYS A 40 -8.00 7.92 -12.15
C LYS A 40 -6.55 8.08 -11.68
N ARG A 41 -6.21 7.54 -10.51
CA ARG A 41 -4.83 7.54 -9.99
C ARG A 41 -3.89 6.77 -10.90
N CYS A 42 -4.29 5.60 -11.37
CA CYS A 42 -3.47 4.82 -12.30
C CYS A 42 -3.22 5.52 -13.63
N LEU A 43 -4.21 6.27 -14.14
CA LEU A 43 -4.02 7.10 -15.32
C LEU A 43 -3.05 8.28 -15.06
N ASP A 44 -3.12 8.90 -13.88
CA ASP A 44 -2.19 9.94 -13.44
C ASP A 44 -0.75 9.41 -13.30
N TYR A 45 -0.60 8.14 -12.92
CA TYR A 45 0.68 7.43 -12.88
C TYR A 45 1.22 7.02 -14.27
N GLY A 46 0.50 7.35 -15.35
CA GLY A 46 0.92 7.05 -16.72
C GLY A 46 0.65 5.62 -17.18
N TYR A 47 -0.13 4.83 -16.44
CA TYR A 47 -0.53 3.50 -16.90
C TYR A 47 -1.57 3.59 -18.01
N GLU A 48 -1.28 2.94 -19.14
CA GLU A 48 -2.23 2.84 -20.25
C GLU A 48 -3.39 1.87 -19.94
N PRO A 49 -4.65 2.28 -20.13
CA PRO A 49 -5.79 1.43 -19.86
C PRO A 49 -5.83 0.22 -20.81
N GLY A 50 -6.15 -0.95 -20.27
CA GLY A 50 -6.36 -2.18 -21.06
C GLY A 50 -5.19 -3.17 -21.07
N ASN A 51 -4.10 -2.88 -20.34
CA ASN A 51 -3.03 -3.86 -20.08
C ASN A 51 -3.16 -4.47 -18.67
N GLU A 52 -2.46 -5.59 -18.44
CA GLU A 52 -2.47 -6.29 -17.15
C GLU A 52 -1.88 -5.44 -16.01
N THR A 53 -0.92 -4.57 -16.34
CA THR A 53 -0.28 -3.64 -15.40
C THR A 53 -1.26 -2.59 -14.87
N PHE A 54 -2.17 -2.11 -15.72
CA PHE A 54 -3.22 -1.17 -15.38
C PHE A 54 -4.27 -1.84 -14.51
N ALA A 55 -4.68 -3.07 -14.85
CA ALA A 55 -5.58 -3.84 -14.01
C ALA A 55 -4.97 -4.10 -12.61
N ALA A 56 -3.68 -4.42 -12.54
CA ALA A 56 -2.95 -4.58 -11.29
C ALA A 56 -2.87 -3.28 -10.48
N CYS A 57 -2.62 -2.14 -11.14
CA CYS A 57 -2.63 -0.83 -10.49
C CYS A 57 -4.02 -0.50 -9.90
N VAL A 58 -5.09 -0.68 -10.69
CA VAL A 58 -6.46 -0.35 -10.26
C VAL A 58 -6.90 -1.24 -9.10
N GLN A 59 -6.62 -2.55 -9.18
CA GLN A 59 -6.94 -3.50 -8.11
C GLN A 59 -6.22 -3.13 -6.80
N LYS A 60 -5.00 -2.60 -6.89
CA LYS A 60 -4.18 -2.24 -5.75
C LYS A 60 -4.62 -0.92 -5.10
N GLU A 61 -4.89 0.11 -5.89
CA GLU A 61 -5.45 1.37 -5.39
C GLU A 61 -6.87 1.17 -4.81
N PHE A 62 -7.67 0.28 -5.40
CA PHE A 62 -8.96 -0.10 -4.84
C PHE A 62 -8.82 -0.77 -3.47
N THR A 63 -7.80 -1.62 -3.28
CA THR A 63 -7.52 -2.28 -1.99
C THR A 63 -7.14 -1.24 -0.91
N ASP A 64 -6.26 -0.28 -1.23
CA ASP A 64 -5.87 0.78 -0.29
C ASP A 64 -7.04 1.74 0.05
N LEU A 65 -7.92 2.01 -0.91
CA LEU A 65 -9.10 2.86 -0.72
C LEU A 65 -10.25 2.15 0.01
N SER A 66 -10.32 0.81 -0.08
CA SER A 66 -11.36 -0.03 0.53
C SER A 66 -11.00 -0.50 1.94
N THR A 67 -9.72 -0.58 2.31
CA THR A 67 -9.32 -0.83 3.70
C THR A 67 -9.72 0.35 4.59
N PRO A 68 -10.48 0.14 5.68
CA PRO A 68 -10.64 1.16 6.69
C PRO A 68 -9.25 1.48 7.24
N ARG A 69 -8.91 2.77 7.38
CA ARG A 69 -7.61 3.28 7.86
C ARG A 69 -7.17 2.78 9.27
N SER A 70 -7.90 1.85 9.87
CA SER A 70 -7.63 1.22 11.15
C SER A 70 -7.82 -0.30 11.06
N ALA A 71 -6.92 -0.99 10.37
CA ALA A 71 -6.75 -2.44 10.52
C ALA A 71 -5.27 -2.81 10.44
N VAL A 72 -4.43 -2.12 11.22
CA VAL A 72 -3.21 -2.76 11.72
C VAL A 72 -3.67 -3.67 12.87
N THR A 73 -3.91 -4.95 12.59
CA THR A 73 -3.91 -5.96 13.65
C THR A 73 -2.48 -6.10 14.14
N VAL A 74 -2.08 -5.21 15.05
CA VAL A 74 -0.90 -5.44 15.88
C VAL A 74 -1.30 -6.56 16.84
N GLY A 75 -0.88 -7.79 16.55
CA GLY A 75 -0.92 -8.85 17.56
C GLY A 75 -0.25 -8.31 18.83
N SER A 76 -0.94 -8.39 19.96
CA SER A 76 -0.61 -7.66 21.20
C SER A 76 0.87 -7.83 21.59
N VAL A 77 1.70 -6.85 21.25
CA VAL A 77 3.05 -6.74 21.80
C VAL A 77 2.94 -5.87 23.04
N ASN A 78 3.18 -6.46 24.22
CA ASN A 78 3.34 -5.70 25.46
C ASN A 78 4.62 -4.86 25.35
N ILE A 79 4.50 -3.62 24.88
CA ILE A 79 5.59 -2.64 24.93
C ILE A 79 5.21 -1.61 26.00
N GLY A 80 5.79 -1.76 27.19
CA GLY A 80 5.94 -0.62 28.09
C GLY A 80 6.61 0.52 27.32
N GLY A 81 5.96 1.68 27.31
CA GLY A 81 6.27 2.85 26.48
C GLY A 81 7.71 2.98 25.98
N SER A 82 7.93 2.58 24.73
CA SER A 82 8.96 3.08 23.84
C SER A 82 8.60 2.53 22.47
N ALA A 83 7.98 3.37 21.64
CA ALA A 83 8.08 3.15 20.20
C ALA A 83 9.58 2.97 19.94
N VAL A 84 9.98 1.76 19.55
CA VAL A 84 11.28 1.56 18.92
C VAL A 84 11.16 2.20 17.54
N THR A 85 11.03 3.53 17.51
CA THR A 85 11.41 4.36 16.39
C THR A 85 12.92 4.29 16.35
N GLY A 86 13.45 3.11 16.00
CA GLY A 86 14.74 3.09 15.32
C GLY A 86 14.52 4.00 14.12
N SER A 87 15.14 5.18 14.14
CA SER A 87 15.08 6.13 13.05
C SER A 87 15.23 5.34 11.76
N VAL A 88 14.28 5.43 10.83
CA VAL A 88 14.39 4.77 9.53
C VAL A 88 15.12 5.75 8.63
N GLY A 89 16.28 5.36 8.13
CA GLY A 89 17.08 6.23 7.27
C GLY A 89 16.60 6.16 5.83
N CYS A 90 16.34 4.94 5.36
CA CYS A 90 15.96 4.68 3.99
C CYS A 90 14.92 3.56 3.95
N THR A 91 13.97 3.61 3.02
CA THR A 91 12.97 2.55 2.84
C THR A 91 12.88 2.19 1.37
N LEU A 92 13.00 0.91 1.05
CA LEU A 92 12.73 0.38 -0.28
C LEU A 92 11.31 -0.18 -0.33
N TYR A 93 10.67 -0.06 -1.49
CA TYR A 93 9.31 -0.51 -1.72
C TYR A 93 9.25 -1.39 -2.95
N GLU A 94 8.45 -2.44 -2.85
CA GLU A 94 8.29 -3.46 -3.89
C GLU A 94 7.61 -2.91 -5.15
N HIS A 95 6.91 -1.79 -5.01
CA HIS A 95 6.20 -1.20 -6.12
C HIS A 95 6.45 0.29 -6.19
N VAL A 96 6.10 0.88 -7.33
CA VAL A 96 6.12 2.32 -7.54
C VAL A 96 5.23 3.05 -6.54
N ASN A 97 5.46 4.35 -6.39
CA ASN A 97 4.76 5.25 -5.48
C ASN A 97 4.74 4.75 -4.02
N TYR A 98 5.78 4.02 -3.60
CA TYR A 98 5.97 3.56 -2.23
C TYR A 98 4.93 2.52 -1.77
N GLY A 99 4.41 1.72 -2.71
CA GLY A 99 3.37 0.73 -2.42
C GLY A 99 3.89 -0.68 -2.10
N GLY A 100 3.00 -1.50 -1.54
CA GLY A 100 3.19 -2.92 -1.20
C GLY A 100 4.30 -3.22 -0.19
N GLY A 101 5.06 -4.30 -0.40
CA GLY A 101 6.11 -4.72 0.54
C GLY A 101 7.14 -3.63 0.75
N ALA A 102 7.55 -3.39 2.01
CA ALA A 102 8.52 -2.36 2.34
C ALA A 102 9.69 -2.93 3.14
N TYR A 103 10.91 -2.68 2.66
CA TYR A 103 12.15 -3.02 3.35
C TYR A 103 12.75 -1.76 3.97
N ARG A 104 12.77 -1.70 5.30
CA ARG A 104 13.23 -0.52 6.06
C ARG A 104 14.69 -0.70 6.45
N LEU A 105 15.54 0.22 6.01
CA LEU A 105 16.95 0.29 6.38
C LEU A 105 17.16 1.29 7.51
N ARG A 106 18.01 0.90 8.46
CA ARG A 106 18.45 1.79 9.54
C ARG A 106 19.46 2.81 8.98
N PRO A 107 19.61 4.00 9.58
CA PRO A 107 20.67 4.94 9.30
C PRO A 107 22.03 4.27 9.45
N ASN A 108 22.94 4.56 8.54
CA ASN A 108 24.31 4.02 8.54
C ASN A 108 24.34 2.49 8.55
N SER A 109 23.41 1.85 7.81
CA SER A 109 23.33 0.40 7.67
C SER A 109 23.74 -0.07 6.28
N VAL A 110 24.28 -1.28 6.25
CA VAL A 110 24.79 -1.94 5.05
C VAL A 110 24.12 -3.30 4.97
N VAL A 111 23.51 -3.61 3.83
CA VAL A 111 22.74 -4.83 3.59
C VAL A 111 23.33 -5.52 2.37
N ASN A 112 24.08 -6.60 2.62
CA ASN A 112 24.83 -7.33 1.58
C ASN A 112 23.92 -8.07 0.58
N ALA A 113 22.74 -8.47 1.02
CA ALA A 113 21.72 -9.11 0.21
C ALA A 113 20.36 -8.75 0.81
N LEU A 114 19.33 -8.60 -0.01
CA LEU A 114 17.97 -8.29 0.39
C LEU A 114 17.13 -9.59 0.49
N PRO A 115 17.18 -10.33 1.62
CA PRO A 115 16.48 -11.60 1.73
C PRO A 115 14.97 -11.41 1.61
N GLY A 116 14.36 -12.05 0.62
CA GLY A 116 12.94 -11.91 0.32
C GLY A 116 12.55 -10.56 -0.31
N PHE A 117 13.51 -9.69 -0.62
CA PHE A 117 13.28 -8.39 -1.26
C PHE A 117 14.25 -8.15 -2.45
N ASN A 118 14.99 -9.18 -2.85
CA ASN A 118 15.85 -9.21 -4.02
C ASN A 118 15.01 -9.00 -5.29
N ASP A 119 15.49 -8.19 -6.23
CA ASP A 119 14.85 -8.00 -7.54
C ASP A 119 13.36 -7.63 -7.44
N ARG A 120 13.01 -6.90 -6.39
CA ARG A 120 11.63 -6.47 -6.14
C ARG A 120 11.50 -4.97 -5.95
N ALA A 121 12.60 -4.26 -5.71
CA ALA A 121 12.51 -2.84 -5.39
C ALA A 121 12.16 -2.02 -6.65
N SER A 122 11.03 -1.33 -6.61
CA SER A 122 10.58 -0.41 -7.68
C SER A 122 10.57 1.06 -7.26
N SER A 123 10.57 1.35 -5.95
CA SER A 123 10.66 2.72 -5.44
C SER A 123 11.38 2.80 -4.09
N ALA A 124 11.80 4.00 -3.69
CA ALA A 124 12.48 4.20 -2.41
C ALA A 124 12.22 5.57 -1.80
N ARG A 125 12.16 5.62 -0.48
CA ARG A 125 12.19 6.86 0.31
C ARG A 125 13.51 7.00 1.03
N VAL A 126 14.00 8.23 1.09
CA VAL A 126 15.25 8.59 1.77
C VAL A 126 14.91 9.71 2.75
N SER A 127 15.05 9.42 4.04
CA SER A 127 14.66 10.36 5.09
C SER A 127 15.77 11.38 5.36
N GLY A 128 15.42 12.67 5.41
CA GLY A 128 16.33 13.74 5.84
C GLY A 128 17.61 13.86 4.99
N SER A 129 18.76 13.93 5.67
CA SER A 129 20.11 14.03 5.07
C SER A 129 20.71 12.66 4.70
N CYS A 130 19.89 11.62 4.57
CA CYS A 130 20.36 10.29 4.20
C CYS A 130 20.66 10.16 2.70
N THR A 131 21.44 9.15 2.37
CA THR A 131 21.83 8.75 1.02
C THR A 131 21.68 7.24 0.95
N LEU A 132 20.85 6.78 0.02
CA LEU A 132 20.61 5.37 -0.26
C LEU A 132 21.38 4.96 -1.51
N GLU A 133 22.30 4.02 -1.37
CA GLU A 133 23.00 3.40 -2.48
C GLU A 133 22.39 2.03 -2.75
N LEU A 134 22.01 1.78 -3.99
CA LEU A 134 21.41 0.54 -4.47
C LEU A 134 22.37 -0.12 -5.45
N TYR A 135 22.47 -1.43 -5.40
CA TYR A 135 23.39 -2.23 -6.20
C TYR A 135 22.65 -3.39 -6.85
N GLU A 136 23.02 -3.69 -8.10
CA GLU A 136 22.40 -4.76 -8.90
C GLU A 136 22.67 -6.16 -8.35
N HIS A 137 23.86 -6.39 -7.79
CA HIS A 137 24.26 -7.70 -7.27
C HIS A 137 24.45 -7.71 -5.76
N ASP A 138 24.47 -8.91 -5.19
CA ASP A 138 24.86 -9.15 -3.80
C ASP A 138 26.30 -8.68 -3.53
N ASP A 139 26.57 -8.41 -2.26
CA ASP A 139 27.84 -7.88 -1.74
C ASP A 139 28.24 -6.53 -2.34
N HIS A 140 27.27 -5.75 -2.82
CA HIS A 140 27.47 -4.40 -3.36
C HIS A 140 28.33 -4.36 -4.64
N ARG A 141 28.03 -5.29 -5.55
CA ARG A 141 28.70 -5.42 -6.86
C ARG A 141 27.77 -4.98 -8.00
N GLY A 142 28.33 -4.87 -9.20
CA GLY A 142 27.59 -4.53 -10.41
C GLY A 142 27.29 -3.04 -10.55
N GLU A 143 26.21 -2.72 -11.28
CA GLU A 143 25.75 -1.35 -11.44
C GLU A 143 25.30 -0.75 -10.10
N ARG A 144 25.58 0.54 -9.87
CA ARG A 144 25.24 1.26 -8.65
C ARG A 144 24.41 2.50 -8.95
N ARG A 145 23.33 2.69 -8.18
CA ARG A 145 22.52 3.91 -8.18
C ARG A 145 22.48 4.56 -6.82
N ILE A 146 22.55 5.88 -6.79
CA ILE A 146 22.56 6.68 -5.56
C ILE A 146 21.32 7.56 -5.53
N LEU A 147 20.53 7.43 -4.47
CA LEU A 147 19.33 8.21 -4.20
C LEU A 147 19.57 9.08 -2.97
N ARG A 148 19.31 10.38 -3.10
CA ARG A 148 19.42 11.36 -2.00
C ARG A 148 18.07 11.95 -1.59
N GLN A 149 17.03 11.57 -2.31
CA GLN A 149 15.68 12.06 -2.16
C GLN A 149 14.71 10.93 -2.46
N ASP A 150 13.46 11.13 -2.08
CA ASP A 150 12.38 10.22 -2.38
C ASP A 150 12.27 10.00 -3.89
N THR A 151 12.16 8.74 -4.28
CA THR A 151 12.14 8.28 -5.65
C THR A 151 10.91 7.41 -5.81
N SER A 152 9.87 7.95 -6.43
CA SER A 152 8.58 7.28 -6.62
C SER A 152 8.65 6.11 -7.60
N GLU A 153 9.64 6.09 -8.48
CA GLU A 153 9.91 4.95 -9.36
C GLU A 153 11.39 4.90 -9.77
N PHE A 154 11.92 3.70 -9.94
CA PHE A 154 13.27 3.52 -10.48
C PHE A 154 13.30 3.59 -12.02
N GLY A 155 12.16 3.41 -12.69
CA GLY A 155 12.07 3.33 -14.15
C GLY A 155 12.60 2.01 -14.71
N HIS A 156 12.33 1.76 -15.99
CA HIS A 156 12.55 0.44 -16.64
C HIS A 156 13.98 -0.11 -16.53
N GLY A 157 15.00 0.73 -16.44
CA GLY A 157 16.40 0.28 -16.36
C GLY A 157 16.85 -0.23 -14.99
N TRP A 158 16.08 0.01 -13.93
CA TRP A 158 16.48 -0.24 -12.54
C TRP A 158 15.38 -0.90 -11.68
N ASN A 159 14.17 -1.02 -12.22
CA ASN A 159 13.10 -1.78 -11.60
C ASN A 159 13.51 -3.25 -11.45
N ASP A 160 13.24 -3.85 -10.29
CA ASP A 160 13.45 -5.29 -10.04
C ASP A 160 14.88 -5.76 -10.27
N ARG A 161 15.86 -4.90 -9.95
CA ARG A 161 17.30 -5.23 -10.06
C ARG A 161 18.07 -5.12 -8.77
N VAL A 162 17.46 -4.59 -7.71
CA VAL A 162 18.20 -4.29 -6.48
C VAL A 162 18.39 -5.56 -5.69
N SER A 163 19.65 -5.97 -5.52
CA SER A 163 20.03 -7.11 -4.69
C SER A 163 20.67 -6.71 -3.37
N SER A 164 21.38 -5.57 -3.33
CA SER A 164 22.00 -5.06 -2.10
C SER A 164 21.90 -3.55 -1.96
N ALA A 165 22.00 -3.06 -0.72
CA ALA A 165 21.73 -1.65 -0.42
C ALA A 165 22.54 -1.13 0.77
N LYS A 166 22.94 0.15 0.69
CA LYS A 166 23.58 0.89 1.80
C LYS A 166 22.80 2.16 2.08
N CYS A 167 22.48 2.40 3.34
CA CYS A 167 21.86 3.64 3.77
C CYS A 167 22.84 4.40 4.66
N TRP A 168 23.29 5.57 4.23
CA TRP A 168 24.22 6.43 4.95
C TRP A 168 23.56 7.76 5.29
N CYS A 169 23.63 8.21 6.54
CA CYS A 169 23.03 9.46 6.97
C CYS A 169 24.09 10.38 7.56
N ARG A 170 24.10 11.63 7.11
CA ARG A 170 24.99 12.68 7.61
C ARG A 170 24.37 13.48 8.74
#